data_AF-A0A1I4EJG1-F1
#
_entry.id   AF-A0A1I4EJG1-F1
#
_cell.length_a   1.000
_cell.length_b   1.000
_cell.length_c   1.000
_cell.angle_alpha   90.00
_cell.angle_beta   90.00
_cell.angle_gamma   90.00
#
_symmetry.space_group_name_H-M   'P 1'
#
loop_
_entity.id
_entity.type
_entity.pdbx_description
1 polymer ?
#
loop_
_entity_poly.entity_id
_entity_poly.type
_entity_poly.pdbx_seq_one_letter_code
_entity_poly.pdbx_strand_id
1 'polypeptide(L)'
;MGQNNTSPAAAEAVATREDLARYVEALHAELISGAVWENDRLDRFLGALASWIKSSPGYYTNTGRPAPDDASWSFFANALGAATIYE
;
A
#
# COMPACT_ATOMS: atom_id res chain seq x y z
N MET A 1 13.21 -19.16 4.42
CA MET A 1 13.31 -18.07 3.42
C MET A 1 11.89 -17.64 3.13
N GLY A 2 11.37 -16.70 3.92
CA GLY A 2 9.98 -16.25 3.78
C GLY A 2 9.83 -15.49 2.47
N GLN A 3 8.81 -15.80 1.68
CA GLN A 3 8.47 -15.00 0.52
C GLN A 3 8.24 -13.56 0.99
N ASN A 4 8.97 -12.60 0.40
CA ASN A 4 8.86 -11.19 0.77
C ASN A 4 7.59 -10.59 0.14
N ASN A 5 6.44 -10.99 0.69
CA ASN A 5 5.09 -10.71 0.17
C ASN A 5 4.71 -9.22 0.25
N THR A 6 5.57 -8.39 0.83
CA THR A 6 5.44 -6.93 0.96
C THR A 6 6.49 -6.18 0.13
N SER A 7 7.27 -6.88 -0.70
CA SER A 7 8.29 -6.29 -1.57
C SER A 7 7.70 -5.42 -2.69
N PRO A 8 8.48 -4.51 -3.30
CA PRO A 8 8.03 -3.75 -4.48
C PRO A 8 7.54 -4.64 -5.63
N ALA A 9 8.18 -5.80 -5.83
CA ALA A 9 7.74 -6.77 -6.83
C ALA A 9 6.38 -7.40 -6.47
N ALA A 10 6.13 -7.66 -5.19
CA ALA A 10 4.84 -8.15 -4.72
C ALA A 10 3.73 -7.09 -4.89
N ALA A 11 4.05 -5.81 -4.64
CA ALA A 11 3.14 -4.70 -4.89
C ALA A 11 2.77 -4.57 -6.37
N GLU A 12 3.73 -4.73 -7.28
CA GLU A 12 3.51 -4.70 -8.74
C GLU A 12 2.70 -5.90 -9.25
N ALA A 13 2.67 -7.01 -8.51
CA ALA A 13 1.91 -8.21 -8.87
C ALA A 13 0.44 -8.16 -8.44
N VAL A 14 0.00 -7.12 -7.72
CA VAL A 14 -1.40 -6.97 -7.28
C VAL A 14 -2.28 -6.64 -8.48
N ALA A 15 -3.13 -7.60 -8.90
CA ALA A 15 -4.02 -7.44 -10.06
C ALA A 15 -5.52 -7.55 -9.70
N THR A 16 -5.84 -8.14 -8.54
CA THR A 16 -7.21 -8.39 -8.11
C THR A 16 -7.47 -7.84 -6.71
N ARG A 17 -8.75 -7.75 -6.33
CA ARG A 17 -9.16 -7.40 -4.97
C ARG A 17 -8.58 -8.36 -3.94
N GLU A 18 -8.55 -9.65 -4.27
CA GLU A 18 -8.01 -10.72 -3.43
C GLU A 18 -6.47 -10.64 -3.33
N ASP A 19 -5.77 -10.15 -4.37
CA ASP A 19 -4.33 -9.85 -4.27
C ASP A 19 -4.09 -8.67 -3.33
N LEU A 20 -4.89 -7.59 -3.45
CA LEU A 20 -4.78 -6.42 -2.58
C LEU A 20 -5.03 -6.80 -1.12
N ALA A 21 -6.07 -7.60 -0.84
CA ALA A 21 -6.36 -8.09 0.51
C ALA A 21 -5.17 -8.89 1.09
N ARG A 22 -4.62 -9.83 0.32
CA ARG A 22 -3.43 -10.61 0.74
C ARG A 22 -2.20 -9.75 0.97
N TYR A 23 -2.00 -8.71 0.16
CA TYR A 23 -0.89 -7.78 0.34
C TYR A 23 -1.04 -6.98 1.64
N VAL A 24 -2.24 -6.48 1.95
CA VAL A 24 -2.54 -5.79 3.21
C VAL A 24 -2.40 -6.72 4.42
N GLU A 25 -2.88 -7.96 4.32
CA GLU A 25 -2.69 -8.99 5.34
C GLU A 25 -1.20 -9.29 5.59
N ALA A 26 -0.38 -9.33 4.53
CA ALA A 26 1.06 -9.52 4.65
C ALA A 26 1.75 -8.34 5.35
N LEU A 27 1.36 -7.09 5.03
CA LEU A 27 1.83 -5.89 5.74
C LEU A 27 1.45 -5.93 7.22
N HIS A 28 0.22 -6.33 7.54
CA HIS A 28 -0.23 -6.49 8.91
C HIS A 28 0.56 -7.58 9.65
N ALA A 29 0.76 -8.75 9.02
CA ALA A 29 1.57 -9.84 9.57
C ALA A 29 3.02 -9.42 9.84
N GLU A 30 3.62 -8.65 8.92
CA GLU A 30 4.95 -8.09 9.08
C GLU A 30 5.02 -7.13 10.27
N LEU A 31 4.06 -6.21 10.40
CA LEU A 31 3.97 -5.27 11.52
C LEU A 31 3.87 -6.00 12.87
N ILE A 32 2.95 -6.97 13.01
CA ILE A 32 2.78 -7.71 14.28
C ILE A 32 3.95 -8.66 14.58
N SER A 33 4.74 -9.05 13.57
CA SER A 33 5.95 -9.84 13.76
C SER A 33 7.11 -9.05 14.38
N GLY A 34 6.94 -7.72 14.54
CA GLY A 34 7.95 -6.83 15.11
C GLY A 34 8.91 -6.27 14.07
N ALA A 35 8.53 -6.22 12.79
CA ALA A 35 9.33 -5.56 11.77
C ALA A 35 9.52 -4.07 12.12
N VAL A 36 10.72 -3.56 11.86
CA VAL A 36 11.05 -2.15 12.10
C VAL A 36 10.63 -1.34 10.90
N TRP A 37 9.49 -0.66 11.02
CA TRP A 37 9.03 0.30 10.01
C TRP A 37 9.49 1.71 10.37
N GLU A 38 9.92 2.49 9.39
CA GLU A 38 10.22 3.91 9.58
C GLU A 38 8.95 4.70 10.02
N ASN A 39 7.78 4.26 9.53
CA ASN A 39 6.47 4.83 9.83
C ASN A 39 5.62 3.84 10.65
N ASP A 40 6.09 3.50 11.84
CA ASP A 40 5.50 2.51 12.76
C ASP A 40 4.23 2.97 13.51
N ARG A 41 3.96 4.27 13.52
CA ARG A 41 2.74 4.84 14.11
C ARG A 41 1.71 5.17 13.04
N LEU A 42 0.43 4.94 13.34
CA LEU A 42 -0.67 5.18 12.40
C LEU A 42 -0.70 6.62 11.86
N ASP A 43 -0.40 7.63 12.69
CA ASP A 43 -0.33 9.04 12.25
C ASP A 43 0.77 9.27 11.22
N ARG A 44 1.96 8.66 11.41
CA ARG A 44 3.09 8.74 10.47
C ARG A 44 2.81 7.96 9.21
N PHE A 45 2.27 6.74 9.34
CA PHE A 45 1.91 5.88 8.22
C PHE A 45 0.92 6.56 7.27
N LEU A 46 -0.17 7.12 7.81
CA LEU A 46 -1.16 7.86 7.01
C LEU A 46 -0.56 9.13 6.37
N GLY A 47 0.33 9.83 7.08
CA GLY A 47 1.05 10.99 6.54
C GLY A 47 1.99 10.62 5.38
N ALA A 48 2.74 9.53 5.52
CA ALA A 48 3.62 8.99 4.49
C ALA A 48 2.82 8.50 3.27
N LEU A 49 1.72 7.79 3.48
CA LEU A 49 0.81 7.34 2.42
C LEU A 49 0.25 8.54 1.63
N ALA A 50 -0.25 9.56 2.31
CA ALA A 50 -0.75 10.77 1.65
C ALA A 50 0.33 11.52 0.87
N SER A 51 1.56 11.58 1.40
CA SER A 51 2.71 12.18 0.73
C SER A 51 3.08 11.40 -0.54
N TRP A 52 3.12 10.06 -0.45
CA TRP A 52 3.37 9.19 -1.59
C TRP A 52 2.33 9.35 -2.69
N ILE A 53 1.02 9.35 -2.37
CA ILE A 53 -0.05 9.54 -3.36
C ILE A 53 0.13 10.84 -4.15
N LYS A 54 0.53 11.94 -3.47
CA LYS A 54 0.80 13.23 -4.11
C LYS A 54 2.04 13.20 -5.00
N SER A 55 3.08 12.47 -4.60
CA SER A 55 4.34 12.39 -5.34
C SER A 55 4.40 11.26 -6.38
N SER A 56 3.44 10.33 -6.36
CA SER A 56 3.47 9.11 -7.17
C SER A 56 3.56 9.37 -8.69
N PRO A 57 2.98 10.45 -9.27
CA PRO A 57 3.20 10.76 -10.68
C PRO A 57 4.69 10.95 -11.02
N GLY A 58 5.47 11.52 -10.11
CA GLY A 58 6.92 11.67 -10.25
C GLY A 58 7.65 10.33 -10.20
N TYR A 59 7.20 9.38 -9.37
CA TYR A 59 7.75 8.02 -9.33
C TYR A 59 7.54 7.29 -10.67
N TYR A 60 6.32 7.29 -11.21
CA TYR A 60 6.01 6.67 -12.50
C TYR A 60 6.82 7.32 -13.64
N THR A 61 6.86 8.65 -13.67
CA THR A 61 7.67 9.42 -14.63
C THR A 61 9.15 9.04 -14.57
N ASN A 62 9.75 9.04 -13.37
CA ASN A 62 11.18 8.79 -13.18
C ASN A 62 11.57 7.32 -13.44
N THR A 63 10.64 6.38 -13.32
CA THR A 63 10.87 4.96 -13.57
C THR A 63 10.50 4.54 -14.99
N GLY A 64 10.03 5.47 -15.83
CA GLY A 64 9.58 5.17 -17.20
C GLY A 64 8.35 4.26 -17.25
N ARG A 65 7.59 4.18 -16.15
CA ARG A 65 6.38 3.36 -16.04
C ARG A 65 5.16 4.24 -16.30
N PRO A 66 4.14 3.75 -17.02
CA PRO A 66 2.88 4.47 -17.11
C PRO A 66 2.24 4.54 -15.73
N ALA A 67 1.70 5.70 -15.36
CA ALA A 67 0.82 5.78 -14.21
C ALA A 67 -0.44 4.95 -14.50
N PRO A 68 -1.04 4.29 -13.50
CA PRO A 68 -2.28 3.56 -13.70
C PRO A 68 -3.40 4.55 -14.04
N ASP A 69 -3.94 4.44 -15.26
CA ASP A 69 -5.04 5.26 -15.76
C ASP A 69 -6.40 4.83 -15.16
N ASP A 70 -6.46 3.66 -14.53
CA ASP A 70 -7.65 2.96 -14.05
C ASP A 70 -7.76 2.89 -12.51
N ALA A 71 -6.89 3.59 -11.78
CA ALA A 71 -6.95 3.64 -10.33
C ALA A 71 -8.26 4.27 -9.85
N SER A 72 -9.14 3.47 -9.24
CA SER A 72 -10.37 3.96 -8.62
C SER A 72 -10.05 4.63 -7.27
N TRP A 73 -9.70 5.92 -7.32
CA TRP A 73 -9.38 6.72 -6.13
C TRP A 73 -10.50 6.73 -5.09
N SER A 74 -11.75 6.69 -5.55
CA SER A 74 -12.92 6.60 -4.67
C SER A 74 -13.02 5.24 -3.97
N PHE A 75 -12.69 4.13 -4.64
CA PHE A 75 -12.62 2.82 -3.98
C PHE A 75 -11.56 2.83 -2.87
N PHE A 76 -10.36 3.36 -3.15
CA PHE A 76 -9.30 3.45 -2.15
C PHE A 76 -9.69 4.31 -0.95
N ALA A 77 -10.33 5.45 -1.19
CA ALA A 77 -10.86 6.31 -0.12
C ALA A 77 -11.95 5.61 0.72
N ASN A 78 -12.86 4.88 0.09
CA ASN A 78 -13.89 4.11 0.79
C ASN A 78 -13.29 2.98 1.62
N ALA A 79 -12.29 2.25 1.10
CA ALA A 79 -11.62 1.19 1.83
C ALA A 79 -10.87 1.71 3.06
N LEU A 80 -10.10 2.80 2.91
CA LEU A 80 -9.44 3.47 4.03
C LEU A 80 -10.45 3.96 5.07
N GLY A 81 -11.54 4.60 4.63
CA GLY A 81 -12.61 5.07 5.51
C GLY A 81 -13.27 3.92 6.28
N ALA A 82 -13.61 2.82 5.60
CA ALA A 82 -14.20 1.64 6.22
C ALA A 82 -13.28 1.04 7.29
N ALA A 83 -11.97 0.97 7.03
CA ALA A 83 -10.97 0.46 7.98
C ALA A 83 -10.81 1.33 9.25
N THR A 84 -11.32 2.57 9.26
CA THR A 84 -11.38 3.38 10.49
C THR A 84 -12.60 3.08 11.37
N ILE A 85 -13.56 2.32 10.85
CA ILE A 85 -14.86 2.06 11.49
C ILE A 85 -15.04 0.57 11.83
N TYR A 86 -14.60 -0.32 10.95
CA TYR A 86 -14.78 -1.77 11.07
C TYR A 86 -13.43 -2.48 11.24
N GLU A 87 -13.43 -3.50 12.12
CA GLU A 87 -12.29 -4.39 12.42
C GLU A 87 -12.07 -5.46 11.34
#